data_AF-A0A0G0YXN1-F1
#
_entry.id   AF-A0A0G0YXN1-F1
#
_cell.length_a   1.000
_cell.length_b   1.000
_cell.length_c   1.000
_cell.angle_alpha   90.00
_cell.angle_beta   90.00
_cell.angle_gamma   90.00
#
_symmetry.space_group_name_H-M   'P 1'
#
loop_
_entity.id
_entity.type
_entity.pdbx_description
1 polymer ?
#
loop_
_entity_poly.entity_id
_entity_poly.type
_entity_poly.pdbx_seq_one_letter_code
_entity_poly.pdbx_strand_id
1 'polypeptide(L)'
;IIGISSIVIAFLSLRFIPLLPEHMDYAKLAIAAAGASFGLVKFTWNPSKIMWGFSAMSAGVVLAALSVLISSKIAASILIVLIPFLDAVVTIIRRLLQGKNPLKGDKGHLHHLLLERGWSIRKIAVFYWASTAFLGLVGLWASEKYAVLITLTLTLIVASFIVLLNWRSLTKRRVLRLTE
;
A
#
# COMPACT_ATOMS: atom_id res chain seq x y z
N ILE A 1 -6.90 -3.59 1.55
CA ILE A 1 -5.70 -3.45 0.68
C ILE A 1 -5.47 -4.77 -0.04
N ILE A 2 -4.93 -5.82 0.62
CA ILE A 2 -4.63 -7.13 -0.02
C ILE A 2 -5.77 -7.62 -0.93
N GLY A 3 -7.01 -7.72 -0.43
CA GLY A 3 -8.10 -8.23 -1.27
C GLY A 3 -8.37 -7.44 -2.55
N ILE A 4 -8.32 -6.11 -2.49
CA ILE A 4 -8.46 -5.24 -3.66
C ILE A 4 -7.25 -5.39 -4.58
N SER A 5 -6.05 -5.42 -3.99
CA SER A 5 -4.79 -5.62 -4.70
C SER A 5 -4.79 -6.93 -5.49
N SER A 6 -5.26 -8.01 -4.89
CA SER A 6 -5.37 -9.32 -5.53
C SER A 6 -6.40 -9.34 -6.65
N ILE A 7 -7.52 -8.63 -6.54
CA ILE A 7 -8.46 -8.46 -7.67
C ILE A 7 -7.76 -7.78 -8.86
N VAL A 8 -7.02 -6.70 -8.60
CA VAL A 8 -6.30 -5.97 -9.66
C VAL A 8 -5.26 -6.87 -10.34
N ILE A 9 -4.53 -7.65 -9.55
CA ILE A 9 -3.58 -8.66 -10.03
C ILE A 9 -4.28 -9.70 -10.90
N ALA A 10 -5.46 -10.20 -10.50
CA ALA A 10 -6.21 -11.16 -11.32
C ALA A 10 -6.57 -10.57 -12.70
N PHE A 11 -7.01 -9.32 -12.75
CA PHE A 11 -7.27 -8.64 -14.04
C PHE A 11 -5.98 -8.42 -14.84
N LEU A 12 -4.86 -8.09 -14.18
CA LEU A 12 -3.56 -7.97 -14.85
C LEU A 12 -3.10 -9.30 -15.45
N SER A 13 -3.36 -10.43 -14.78
CA SER A 13 -3.06 -11.76 -15.31
C SER A 13 -3.87 -12.11 -16.55
N LEU A 14 -5.13 -11.67 -16.62
CA LEU A 14 -6.03 -12.04 -17.73
C LEU A 14 -5.86 -11.19 -19.00
N ARG A 15 -4.99 -10.19 -18.98
CA ARG A 15 -4.86 -9.22 -20.10
C ARG A 15 -4.03 -9.71 -21.28
N PHE A 16 -3.32 -10.82 -21.15
CA PHE A 16 -2.37 -11.28 -22.16
C PHE A 16 -3.07 -11.94 -23.35
N ILE A 17 -2.53 -11.70 -24.54
CA ILE A 17 -2.97 -12.31 -25.79
C ILE A 17 -1.70 -12.81 -26.52
N PRO A 18 -1.50 -14.13 -26.68
CA PRO A 18 -2.36 -15.21 -26.20
C PRO A 18 -2.30 -15.40 -24.68
N LEU A 19 -3.39 -15.92 -24.11
CA LEU A 19 -3.48 -16.23 -22.68
C LEU A 19 -2.84 -17.60 -22.40
N LEU A 20 -1.64 -17.59 -21.81
CA LEU A 20 -0.95 -18.81 -21.40
C LEU A 20 -1.62 -19.46 -20.16
N PRO A 21 -1.52 -20.79 -19.98
CA PRO A 21 -2.05 -21.48 -18.80
C PRO A 21 -1.55 -20.90 -17.47
N GLU A 22 -0.28 -20.50 -17.42
CA GLU A 22 0.35 -19.91 -16.22
C GLU A 22 -0.37 -18.63 -15.75
N HIS A 23 -0.77 -17.78 -16.69
CA HIS A 23 -1.52 -16.55 -16.38
C HIS A 23 -2.89 -16.86 -15.77
N MET A 24 -3.54 -17.93 -16.22
CA MET A 24 -4.80 -18.39 -15.65
C MET A 24 -4.61 -18.86 -14.21
N ASP A 25 -3.53 -19.57 -13.92
CA ASP A 25 -3.24 -20.04 -12.56
C ASP A 25 -2.92 -18.89 -11.61
N TYR A 26 -2.18 -17.87 -12.06
CA TYR A 26 -1.96 -16.65 -11.29
C TYR A 26 -3.26 -15.91 -10.98
N ALA A 27 -4.18 -15.83 -11.96
CA ALA A 27 -5.50 -15.22 -11.76
C ALA A 27 -6.32 -15.97 -10.71
N LYS A 28 -6.36 -17.31 -10.76
CA LYS A 28 -7.06 -18.14 -9.76
C LYS A 28 -6.50 -17.93 -8.36
N LEU A 29 -5.18 -17.93 -8.19
CA LEU A 29 -4.52 -17.68 -6.91
C LEU A 29 -4.84 -16.28 -6.37
N ALA A 30 -4.84 -15.28 -7.24
CA ALA A 30 -5.18 -13.91 -6.88
C ALA A 30 -6.65 -13.79 -6.44
N ILE A 31 -7.59 -14.42 -7.13
CA ILE A 31 -9.00 -14.46 -6.71
C ILE A 31 -9.18 -15.21 -5.39
N ALA A 32 -8.46 -16.31 -5.16
CA ALA A 32 -8.49 -17.02 -3.88
C ALA A 32 -7.98 -16.12 -2.73
N ALA A 33 -6.87 -15.40 -2.93
CA ALA A 33 -6.36 -14.43 -1.95
C ALA A 33 -7.32 -13.26 -1.70
N ALA A 34 -8.03 -12.81 -2.74
CA ALA A 34 -9.09 -11.82 -2.61
C ALA A 34 -10.25 -12.35 -1.75
N GLY A 35 -10.75 -13.55 -2.06
CA GLY A 35 -11.82 -14.20 -1.30
C GLY A 35 -11.47 -14.38 0.17
N ALA A 36 -10.26 -14.87 0.48
CA ALA A 36 -9.76 -14.99 1.85
C ALA A 36 -9.74 -13.63 2.57
N SER A 37 -9.23 -12.59 1.90
CA SER A 37 -9.15 -11.24 2.46
C SER A 37 -10.53 -10.62 2.74
N PHE A 38 -11.47 -10.73 1.79
CA PHE A 38 -12.82 -10.18 1.93
C PHE A 38 -13.67 -10.97 2.92
N GLY A 39 -13.52 -12.30 2.98
CA GLY A 39 -14.19 -13.14 3.98
C GLY A 39 -13.84 -12.74 5.42
N LEU A 40 -12.60 -12.31 5.65
CA LEU A 40 -12.15 -11.82 6.96
C LEU A 40 -12.64 -10.41 7.31
N VAL A 41 -13.13 -9.62 6.35
CA VAL A 41 -13.59 -8.23 6.60
C VAL A 41 -14.69 -8.20 7.65
N LYS A 42 -15.65 -9.12 7.61
CA LYS A 42 -16.75 -9.19 8.60
C LYS A 42 -16.24 -9.27 10.05
N PHE A 43 -15.11 -9.93 10.27
CA PHE A 43 -14.52 -10.14 11.59
C PHE A 43 -13.47 -9.08 11.97
N THR A 44 -12.85 -8.45 10.97
CA THR A 44 -11.77 -7.48 11.16
C THR A 44 -12.25 -6.03 11.05
N TRP A 45 -13.49 -5.79 10.61
CA TRP A 45 -14.10 -4.47 10.55
C TRP A 45 -14.28 -3.85 11.93
N ASN A 46 -14.18 -2.52 12.02
CA ASN A 46 -14.21 -1.80 13.31
C ASN A 46 -15.62 -1.80 13.96
N PRO A 47 -15.77 -2.33 15.21
CA PRO A 47 -14.72 -2.81 16.13
C PRO A 47 -14.25 -4.25 15.83
N SER A 48 -12.93 -4.43 15.68
CA SER A 48 -12.33 -5.69 15.23
C SER A 48 -12.45 -6.79 16.28
N LYS A 49 -12.94 -7.96 15.87
CA LYS A 49 -13.04 -9.17 16.72
C LYS A 49 -11.82 -10.07 16.59
N ILE A 50 -11.15 -10.03 15.44
CA ILE A 50 -9.95 -10.81 15.12
C ILE A 50 -8.91 -9.85 14.53
N MET A 51 -7.64 -10.04 14.88
CA MET A 51 -6.51 -9.28 14.33
C MET A 51 -5.69 -10.17 13.42
N TRP A 52 -5.14 -9.62 12.33
CA TRP A 52 -4.39 -10.40 11.35
C TRP A 52 -3.10 -11.02 11.92
N GLY A 53 -2.41 -10.35 12.84
CA GLY A 53 -1.15 -10.84 13.40
C GLY A 53 -0.12 -11.15 12.30
N PHE A 54 0.59 -12.28 12.41
CA PHE A 54 1.58 -12.72 11.43
C PHE A 54 0.99 -12.99 10.04
N SER A 55 -0.30 -13.35 9.94
CA SER A 55 -0.94 -13.64 8.65
C SER A 55 -0.96 -12.43 7.69
N ALA A 56 -0.87 -11.21 8.21
CA ALA A 56 -0.73 -10.01 7.38
C ALA A 56 0.58 -10.02 6.57
N MET A 57 1.67 -10.51 7.17
CA MET A 57 2.96 -10.66 6.49
C MET A 57 2.85 -11.73 5.40
N SER A 58 2.28 -12.89 5.71
CA SER A 58 2.08 -13.98 4.74
C SER A 58 1.24 -13.52 3.54
N ALA A 59 0.15 -12.78 3.78
CA ALA A 59 -0.67 -12.22 2.72
C ALA A 59 0.08 -11.20 1.86
N GLY A 60 0.95 -10.38 2.46
CA GLY A 60 1.85 -9.48 1.75
C GLY A 60 2.87 -10.22 0.87
N VAL A 61 3.44 -11.32 1.36
CA VAL A 61 4.38 -12.17 0.59
C VAL A 61 3.69 -12.80 -0.61
N VAL A 62 2.48 -13.35 -0.43
CA VAL A 62 1.68 -13.90 -1.54
C VAL A 62 1.41 -12.82 -2.59
N LEU A 63 1.01 -11.62 -2.15
CA LEU A 63 0.75 -10.51 -3.07
C LEU A 63 2.02 -10.09 -3.84
N ALA A 64 3.17 -10.03 -3.16
CA ALA A 64 4.45 -9.70 -3.78
C ALA A 64 4.88 -10.76 -4.80
N ALA A 65 4.76 -12.05 -4.45
CA ALA A 65 5.08 -13.16 -5.36
C ALA A 65 4.22 -13.11 -6.63
N LEU A 66 2.90 -12.96 -6.49
CA LEU A 66 1.98 -12.83 -7.64
C LEU A 66 2.31 -11.60 -8.50
N SER A 67 2.67 -10.48 -7.86
CA SER A 67 3.06 -9.25 -8.55
C SER A 67 4.33 -9.42 -9.41
N VAL A 68 5.28 -10.24 -8.95
CA VAL A 68 6.51 -10.57 -9.69
C VAL A 68 6.22 -11.58 -10.81
N LEU A 69 5.46 -12.64 -10.52
CA LEU A 69 5.18 -13.72 -11.47
C LEU A 69 4.47 -13.23 -12.74
N ILE A 70 3.53 -12.29 -12.59
CA ILE A 70 2.82 -11.72 -13.74
C ILE A 70 3.76 -10.96 -14.69
N SER A 71 4.97 -10.57 -14.23
CA SER A 71 6.07 -9.96 -14.99
C SER A 71 5.72 -8.75 -15.86
N SER A 72 4.48 -8.29 -15.82
CA SER A 72 3.92 -7.37 -16.78
C SER A 72 3.41 -6.15 -16.03
N LYS A 73 3.91 -4.97 -16.43
CA LYS A 73 3.71 -3.69 -15.74
C LYS A 73 4.11 -3.75 -14.25
N ILE A 74 5.42 -3.86 -13.98
CA ILE A 74 6.00 -3.59 -12.64
C ILE A 74 5.45 -2.28 -12.06
N ALA A 75 5.30 -1.26 -12.91
CA ALA A 75 4.62 0.00 -12.64
C ALA A 75 3.22 -0.17 -12.02
N ALA A 76 2.35 -1.01 -12.60
CA ALA A 76 1.00 -1.26 -12.10
C ALA A 76 1.03 -1.98 -10.75
N SER A 77 1.93 -2.97 -10.58
CA SER A 77 2.10 -3.68 -9.31
C SER A 77 2.52 -2.76 -8.17
N ILE A 78 3.39 -1.77 -8.44
CA ILE A 78 3.79 -0.75 -7.46
C ILE A 78 2.60 0.13 -7.07
N LEU A 79 1.79 0.57 -8.04
CA LEU A 79 0.66 1.48 -7.80
C LEU A 79 -0.36 0.91 -6.81
N ILE A 80 -0.63 -0.39 -6.87
CA ILE A 80 -1.60 -1.07 -6.03
C ILE A 80 -1.27 -0.98 -4.53
N VAL A 81 0.01 -0.94 -4.17
CA VAL A 81 0.51 -0.89 -2.78
C VAL A 81 1.22 0.43 -2.46
N LEU A 82 1.11 1.43 -3.33
CA LEU A 82 1.94 2.64 -3.28
C LEU A 82 1.84 3.39 -1.95
N ILE A 83 0.62 3.63 -1.44
CA ILE A 83 0.41 4.40 -0.21
C ILE A 83 1.01 3.70 1.02
N PRO A 84 0.66 2.44 1.36
CA PRO A 84 1.26 1.77 2.52
C PRO A 84 2.78 1.57 2.35
N PHE A 85 3.25 1.34 1.12
CA PHE A 85 4.68 1.24 0.84
C PHE A 85 5.41 2.56 1.14
N LEU A 86 4.93 3.68 0.59
CA LEU A 86 5.54 4.99 0.82
C LEU A 86 5.41 5.45 2.27
N ASP A 87 4.31 5.12 2.96
CA ASP A 87 4.17 5.41 4.39
C ASP A 87 5.27 4.72 5.22
N ALA A 88 5.56 3.45 4.92
CA ALA A 88 6.65 2.71 5.55
C ALA A 88 8.02 3.33 5.21
N VAL A 89 8.28 3.64 3.94
CA VAL A 89 9.54 4.25 3.48
C VAL A 89 9.78 5.60 4.14
N VAL A 90 8.80 6.51 4.11
CA VAL A 90 8.89 7.83 4.73
C VAL A 90 9.11 7.71 6.24
N THR A 91 8.41 6.77 6.89
CA THR A 91 8.59 6.52 8.33
C THR A 91 9.99 6.03 8.66
N ILE A 92 10.54 5.10 7.89
CA ILE A 92 11.92 4.60 8.06
C ILE A 92 12.93 5.74 7.86
N ILE A 93 12.83 6.49 6.75
CA ILE A 93 13.73 7.62 6.46
C ILE A 93 13.68 8.64 7.59
N ARG A 94 12.47 9.02 8.04
CA ARG A 94 12.32 9.93 9.18
C ARG A 94 13.00 9.40 10.43
N ARG A 95 12.84 8.11 10.76
CA ARG A 95 13.47 7.50 11.96
C ARG A 95 14.99 7.56 11.86
N LEU A 96 15.55 7.24 10.69
CA LEU A 96 16.99 7.34 10.43
C LEU A 96 17.50 8.78 10.57
N LEU A 97 16.80 9.77 10.01
CA LEU A 97 17.14 11.19 10.18
C LEU A 97 17.05 11.66 11.65
N GLN A 98 16.21 11.01 12.45
CA GLN A 98 16.11 11.23 13.89
C GLN A 98 17.09 10.35 14.70
N GLY A 99 17.99 9.59 14.08
CA GLY A 99 18.89 8.67 14.81
C GLY A 99 18.13 7.64 15.68
N LYS A 100 16.89 7.31 15.32
CA LYS A 100 16.08 6.30 16.01
C LYS A 100 16.21 4.97 15.29
N ASN A 101 16.12 3.88 16.05
CA ASN A 101 16.06 2.53 15.47
C ASN A 101 14.82 2.41 14.55
N PRO A 102 15.00 2.07 13.26
CA PRO A 102 13.90 1.95 12.31
C PRO A 102 12.92 0.81 12.63
N LEU A 103 13.34 -0.22 13.36
CA LEU A 103 12.51 -1.36 13.75
C LEU A 103 11.64 -1.09 14.99
N LYS A 104 11.88 0.01 15.71
CA LYS A 104 11.09 0.37 16.88
C LYS A 104 9.80 1.08 16.46
N GLY A 105 8.65 0.61 16.92
CA GLY A 105 7.35 1.21 16.62
C GLY A 105 7.22 2.66 17.07
N ASP A 106 6.53 3.49 16.28
CA ASP A 106 6.15 4.86 16.61
C ASP A 106 4.75 5.21 16.06
N LYS A 107 4.21 6.35 16.49
CA LYS A 107 2.89 6.87 16.05
C LYS A 107 2.96 7.72 14.79
N GLY A 108 4.03 7.60 14.00
CA GLY A 108 4.24 8.53 12.89
C GLY A 108 3.86 7.99 11.52
N HIS A 109 3.22 6.83 11.46
CA HIS A 109 2.58 6.32 10.26
C HIS A 109 1.36 7.16 9.88
N LEU A 110 1.03 7.20 8.59
CA LEU A 110 -0.04 8.01 8.00
C LEU A 110 -1.38 7.80 8.72
N HIS A 111 -1.74 6.57 9.06
CA HIS A 111 -3.01 6.30 9.76
C HIS A 111 -3.07 6.96 11.14
N HIS A 112 -1.97 6.99 11.90
CA HIS A 112 -1.92 7.72 13.18
C HIS A 112 -1.99 9.24 12.96
N LEU A 113 -1.30 9.75 11.94
CA LEU A 113 -1.34 11.17 11.59
C LEU A 113 -2.73 11.65 11.16
N LEU A 114 -3.52 10.77 10.52
CA LEU A 114 -4.92 11.04 10.17
C LEU A 114 -5.84 10.97 11.41
N LEU A 115 -5.62 10.00 12.31
CA LEU A 115 -6.34 9.92 13.59
C LEU A 115 -6.15 11.19 14.43
N GLU A 116 -4.91 11.68 14.54
CA GLU A 116 -4.59 12.92 15.26
C GLU A 116 -5.26 14.16 14.65
N ARG A 117 -5.64 14.10 13.37
CA ARG A 117 -6.38 15.15 12.66
C ARG A 117 -7.90 14.98 12.71
N GLY A 118 -8.41 14.08 13.57
CA GLY A 118 -9.84 13.90 13.80
C GLY A 118 -10.54 12.93 12.84
N TRP A 119 -9.79 12.19 12.01
CA TRP A 119 -10.40 11.14 11.20
C TRP A 119 -10.82 9.96 12.08
N SER A 120 -11.96 9.36 11.79
CA SER A 120 -12.35 8.11 12.44
C SER A 120 -11.61 6.92 11.81
N ILE A 121 -11.38 5.87 12.60
CA ILE A 121 -10.74 4.63 12.13
C ILE A 121 -11.44 4.07 10.88
N ARG A 122 -12.78 4.15 10.82
CA ARG A 122 -13.56 3.71 9.65
C ARG A 122 -13.27 4.55 8.41
N LYS A 123 -13.20 5.88 8.54
CA LYS A 123 -12.83 6.78 7.44
C LYS A 123 -11.44 6.47 6.90
N ILE A 124 -10.49 6.18 7.79
CA ILE A 124 -9.12 5.82 7.40
C ILE A 124 -9.10 4.48 6.65
N ALA A 125 -9.83 3.46 7.13
CA ALA A 125 -9.93 2.18 6.44
C ALA A 125 -10.51 2.33 5.02
N VAL A 126 -11.60 3.09 4.88
CA VAL A 126 -12.22 3.38 3.57
C VAL A 126 -11.26 4.17 2.68
N PHE A 127 -10.52 5.15 3.21
CA PHE A 127 -9.50 5.88 2.46
C PHE A 127 -8.47 4.93 1.86
N TYR A 128 -7.87 4.04 2.65
CA TYR A 128 -6.90 3.07 2.13
C TYR A 128 -7.51 2.14 1.07
N TRP A 129 -8.77 1.72 1.25
CA TRP A 129 -9.44 0.85 0.27
C TRP A 129 -9.73 1.58 -1.03
N ALA A 130 -10.31 2.78 -0.95
CA ALA A 130 -10.63 3.61 -2.10
C ALA A 130 -9.37 4.02 -2.86
N SER A 131 -8.31 4.41 -2.15
CA SER A 131 -7.04 4.77 -2.78
C SER A 131 -6.36 3.59 -3.46
N THR A 132 -6.38 2.40 -2.83
CA THR A 132 -5.84 1.17 -3.46
C THR A 132 -6.64 0.80 -4.70
N ALA A 133 -7.98 0.88 -4.65
CA ALA A 133 -8.82 0.62 -5.81
C ALA A 133 -8.54 1.61 -6.95
N PHE A 134 -8.48 2.91 -6.62
CA PHE A 134 -8.19 3.97 -7.60
C PHE A 134 -6.81 3.79 -8.25
N LEU A 135 -5.75 3.62 -7.47
CA LEU A 135 -4.40 3.44 -8.00
C LEU A 135 -4.26 2.12 -8.78
N GLY A 136 -4.96 1.06 -8.34
CA GLY A 136 -5.02 -0.20 -9.07
C GLY A 136 -5.71 -0.07 -10.43
N LEU A 137 -6.82 0.68 -10.50
CA LEU A 137 -7.49 0.99 -11.77
C LEU A 137 -6.58 1.80 -12.70
N VAL A 138 -5.89 2.82 -12.17
CA VAL A 138 -4.90 3.57 -12.95
C VAL A 138 -3.81 2.63 -13.47
N GLY A 139 -3.29 1.71 -12.66
CA GLY A 139 -2.29 0.74 -13.08
C GLY A 139 -2.78 -0.21 -14.19
N LEU A 140 -4.02 -0.67 -14.11
CA LEU A 140 -4.66 -1.49 -15.14
C LEU A 140 -4.76 -0.74 -16.48
N TRP A 141 -5.24 0.50 -16.43
CA TRP A 141 -5.62 1.29 -17.60
C TRP A 141 -4.46 2.10 -18.20
N ALA A 142 -3.38 2.31 -17.45
CA ALA A 142 -2.22 3.04 -17.93
C ALA A 142 -1.62 2.36 -19.17
N SER A 143 -1.50 3.11 -20.27
CA SER A 143 -0.80 2.65 -21.47
C SER A 143 0.66 2.35 -21.16
N GLU A 144 1.24 1.33 -21.78
CA GLU A 144 2.64 0.92 -21.52
C GLU A 144 3.63 2.03 -21.83
N LYS A 145 3.34 2.86 -22.83
CA LYS A 145 4.13 4.05 -23.19
C LYS A 145 4.25 5.06 -22.03
N TYR A 146 3.19 5.22 -21.24
CA TYR A 146 3.11 6.24 -20.18
C TYR A 146 3.18 5.65 -18.76
N ALA A 147 3.24 4.32 -18.62
CA ALA A 147 3.15 3.64 -17.34
C ALA A 147 4.24 4.09 -16.35
N VAL A 148 5.48 4.23 -16.82
CA VAL A 148 6.60 4.69 -15.97
C VAL A 148 6.39 6.13 -15.52
N LEU A 149 6.04 7.03 -16.46
CA LEU A 149 5.81 8.44 -16.15
C LEU A 149 4.66 8.61 -15.13
N ILE A 150 3.52 7.97 -15.38
CA ILE A 150 2.36 7.99 -14.48
C ILE A 150 2.75 7.48 -13.08
N THR A 151 3.50 6.37 -13.03
CA THR A 151 3.94 5.79 -11.75
C THR A 151 4.86 6.73 -10.99
N LEU A 152 5.83 7.36 -11.65
CA LEU A 152 6.73 8.33 -11.03
C LEU A 152 5.97 9.57 -10.53
N THR A 153 5.08 10.12 -11.35
CA THR A 153 4.27 11.30 -10.97
C THR A 153 3.39 10.99 -9.76
N LEU A 154 2.67 9.87 -9.75
CA LEU A 154 1.84 9.47 -8.61
C LEU A 154 2.67 9.17 -7.37
N THR A 155 3.83 8.53 -7.53
CA THR A 155 4.78 8.29 -6.43
C THR A 155 5.21 9.61 -5.79
N LEU A 156 5.59 10.61 -6.60
CA LEU A 156 5.97 11.93 -6.10
C LEU A 156 4.82 12.62 -5.39
N ILE A 157 3.61 12.63 -5.97
CA ILE A 157 2.43 13.25 -5.35
C ILE A 157 2.13 12.62 -3.98
N VAL A 158 2.10 11.28 -3.91
CA VAL A 158 1.80 10.55 -2.67
C VAL A 158 2.92 10.75 -1.65
N ALA A 159 4.19 10.68 -2.06
CA ALA A 159 5.33 10.90 -1.19
C ALA A 159 5.32 12.32 -0.61
N SER A 160 5.11 13.34 -1.44
CA SER A 160 4.98 14.73 -1.02
C SER A 160 3.83 14.91 -0.04
N PHE A 161 2.66 14.33 -0.30
CA PHE A 161 1.52 14.37 0.62
C PHE A 161 1.85 13.77 1.99
N ILE A 162 2.46 12.57 2.03
CA ILE A 162 2.83 11.91 3.28
C ILE A 162 3.89 12.73 4.03
N VAL A 163 4.93 13.22 3.35
CA VAL A 163 5.98 14.06 3.95
C VAL A 163 5.41 15.36 4.52
N LEU A 164 4.50 16.02 3.81
CA LEU A 164 3.82 17.24 4.28
C LEU A 164 3.02 16.96 5.55
N LEU A 165 2.28 15.86 5.61
CA LEU A 165 1.57 15.47 6.83
C LEU A 165 2.52 15.15 7.99
N ASN A 166 3.71 14.64 7.66
CA ASN A 166 4.79 14.35 8.60
C ASN A 166 5.60 15.59 9.03
N TRP A 167 5.41 16.74 8.37
CA TRP A 167 6.30 17.90 8.52
C TRP A 167 6.48 18.34 9.97
N ARG A 168 5.39 18.40 10.75
CA ARG A 168 5.43 18.76 12.17
C ARG A 168 6.27 17.80 13.03
N SER A 169 6.33 16.52 12.65
CA SER A 169 7.18 15.53 13.31
C SER A 169 8.66 15.70 12.95
N LEU A 170 8.97 16.23 11.77
CA LEU A 170 10.34 16.47 11.30
C LEU A 170 10.93 17.73 11.95
N THR A 171 10.13 18.78 12.16
CA THR A 171 10.59 20.07 12.70
C THR A 171 10.81 20.09 14.23
N LYS A 172 10.04 19.32 15.02
CA LYS A 172 10.15 19.30 16.49
C LYS A 172 11.55 18.98 17.05
N ARG A 173 12.43 18.29 16.30
CA ARG A 173 13.82 18.02 16.72
C ARG A 173 14.84 19.06 16.28
N ARG A 174 14.55 19.84 15.24
CA ARG A 174 15.49 20.87 14.76
C ARG A 174 15.59 22.02 15.77
N VAL A 175 14.50 22.30 16.49
CA VAL A 175 14.47 23.31 17.56
C VAL A 175 15.23 22.83 18.80
N LEU A 176 15.03 21.58 19.24
CA LEU A 176 15.67 21.05 20.46
C LEU A 176 17.20 20.91 20.35
N ARG A 177 17.76 20.71 19.15
CA ARG A 177 19.22 20.69 18.92
C ARG A 177 19.86 22.07 18.76
N LEU A 178 19.07 23.13 18.61
CA LEU A 178 19.57 24.52 18.52
C LEU A 178 19.54 25.22 19.88
N THR A 179 19.01 24.53 20.90
CA THR A 179 18.89 25.02 22.29
C THR A 179 19.78 24.25 23.26
N GLU A 180 20.61 23.33 22.76
CA GLU A 180 21.71 22.64 23.47
C GLU A 180 23.04 23.15 22.91
#